data_AF-A0A3P8F1X0-F1
#
_entry.id   AF-A0A3P8F1X0-F1
#
_cell.length_a   1.000
_cell.length_b   1.000
_cell.length_c   1.000
_cell.angle_alpha   90.00
_cell.angle_beta   90.00
_cell.angle_gamma   90.00
#
_symmetry.space_group_name_H-M   'P 1'
#
loop_
_entity.id
_entity.type
_entity.pdbx_description
1 polymer ?
#
loop_
_entity_poly.entity_id
_entity_poly.type
_entity_poly.pdbx_seq_one_letter_code
_entity_poly.pdbx_strand_id
1 'polypeptide(L)'
;MPEADTIRRILEEQRRGRNHFLPELPAPHEEIKVRIVFSSSSRDEDVNEVEKENSCGGSDRTVTTDDESVAKSDDDIEMEVNRKAVKGILRPVGMRKERRCIEFDPLALMLDAALEGELDLVKSSAAKLSDVSVANDEGITALHNAICAGHYEIVKFLIEADADVNAQDSDGWTPLHCAASCNNLPMVRQLVEGGACVLASTLSDMETPVEKCEEDEEGYDGCLRYLTCAHNATGTINNGTVYAAYDYEAQYDDELSFKAGDVLRVISKDDKEKNWWSCERVGFEGEEGLVPRTYVALYPALRFRKQLVFFLVIYLGLEKHLDKG
;
A
#
# COMPACT_ATOMS: atom_id res chain seq x y z
N MET A 1 3.45 -30.79 21.35
CA MET A 1 4.65 -31.23 20.59
C MET A 1 5.95 -30.80 21.28
N PRO A 2 7.14 -31.28 20.87
CA PRO A 2 8.42 -30.70 21.26
C PRO A 2 8.52 -29.22 20.84
N GLU A 3 9.14 -28.39 21.68
CA GLU A 3 9.25 -26.93 21.49
C GLU A 3 9.88 -26.53 20.15
N ALA A 4 10.80 -27.35 19.63
CA ALA A 4 11.43 -27.17 18.32
C ALA A 4 10.46 -27.32 17.13
N ASP A 5 9.45 -28.20 17.24
CA ASP A 5 8.46 -28.39 16.19
C ASP A 5 7.43 -27.26 16.21
N THR A 6 7.12 -26.71 17.38
CA THR A 6 6.32 -25.48 17.53
C THR A 6 7.02 -24.28 16.91
N ILE A 7 8.33 -24.11 17.15
CA ILE A 7 9.13 -23.03 16.55
C ILE A 7 9.23 -23.21 15.04
N ARG A 8 9.43 -24.43 14.54
CA ARG A 8 9.42 -24.71 13.09
C ARG A 8 8.06 -24.39 12.46
N ARG A 9 6.96 -24.81 13.09
CA ARG A 9 5.60 -24.47 12.65
C ARG A 9 5.41 -22.95 12.60
N ILE A 10 5.79 -22.20 13.62
CA ILE A 10 5.71 -20.73 13.63
C ILE A 10 6.55 -20.10 12.51
N LEU A 11 7.79 -20.58 12.31
CA LEU A 11 8.67 -20.06 11.26
C LEU A 11 8.18 -20.41 9.85
N GLU A 12 7.55 -21.57 9.66
CA GLU A 12 6.93 -21.99 8.40
C GLU A 12 5.63 -21.23 8.12
N GLU A 13 4.81 -20.96 9.14
CA GLU A 13 3.66 -20.04 9.07
C GLU A 13 4.10 -18.65 8.59
N GLN A 14 5.14 -18.09 9.20
CA GLN A 14 5.72 -16.80 8.79
C GLN A 14 6.37 -16.83 7.41
N ARG A 15 6.84 -18.00 6.94
CA ARG A 15 7.35 -18.16 5.57
C ARG A 15 6.21 -18.23 4.56
N ARG A 16 5.01 -18.64 4.95
CA ARG A 16 3.83 -18.70 4.07
C ARG A 16 3.14 -17.35 3.94
N GLY A 17 3.08 -16.54 5.01
CA GLY A 17 2.72 -15.11 4.91
C GLY A 17 3.61 -14.35 3.92
N ARG A 18 4.90 -14.73 3.83
CA ARG A 18 5.85 -14.23 2.82
C ARG A 18 5.58 -14.68 1.37
N ASN A 19 4.87 -15.80 1.16
CA ASN A 19 4.69 -16.37 -0.19
C ASN A 19 3.55 -15.72 -1.00
N HIS A 20 2.75 -14.81 -0.42
CA HIS A 20 1.88 -13.94 -1.21
C HIS A 20 2.64 -12.79 -1.90
N PHE A 21 3.92 -12.60 -1.56
CA PHE A 21 4.73 -11.43 -1.96
C PHE A 21 6.20 -11.79 -2.26
N LEU A 22 6.44 -12.90 -2.97
CA LEU A 22 7.63 -12.93 -3.84
C LEU A 22 7.18 -12.67 -5.28
N PRO A 23 7.53 -11.54 -5.92
CA PRO A 23 7.74 -11.60 -7.35
C PRO A 23 8.79 -12.70 -7.58
N GLU A 24 8.49 -13.65 -8.48
CA GLU A 24 9.48 -14.63 -8.90
C GLU A 24 10.78 -13.87 -9.24
N LEU A 25 11.84 -14.09 -8.45
CA LEU A 25 13.16 -13.60 -8.81
C LEU A 25 13.44 -14.14 -10.21
N PRO A 26 13.70 -13.28 -11.22
CA PRO A 26 14.01 -13.78 -12.55
C PRO A 26 15.19 -14.73 -12.42
N ALA A 27 15.04 -15.93 -12.98
CA ALA A 27 16.08 -16.94 -13.01
C ALA A 27 17.40 -16.29 -13.44
N PRO A 28 18.54 -16.64 -12.80
CA PRO A 28 19.81 -16.15 -13.27
C PRO A 28 19.97 -16.65 -14.71
N HIS A 29 20.18 -15.73 -15.64
CA HIS A 29 20.18 -15.88 -17.09
C HIS A 29 18.87 -15.52 -17.81
N GLU A 30 18.45 -14.28 -17.69
CA GLU A 30 18.00 -13.50 -18.85
C GLU A 30 18.44 -12.05 -18.66
N GLU A 31 19.32 -11.57 -19.55
CA GLU A 31 19.79 -10.19 -19.56
C GLU A 31 18.60 -9.23 -19.62
N ILE A 32 18.42 -8.43 -18.57
CA ILE A 32 17.51 -7.29 -18.59
C ILE A 32 18.01 -6.34 -19.69
N LYS A 33 17.38 -6.39 -20.86
CA LYS A 33 17.52 -5.35 -21.89
C LYS A 33 16.87 -4.09 -21.36
N VAL A 34 17.65 -3.29 -20.64
CA VAL A 34 17.36 -1.89 -20.39
C VAL A 34 17.25 -1.22 -21.76
N ARG A 35 16.03 -0.98 -22.25
CA ARG A 35 15.83 -0.19 -23.46
C ARG A 35 15.97 1.27 -23.09
N ILE A 36 17.22 1.69 -22.87
CA ILE A 36 17.54 3.10 -22.84
C ILE A 36 17.41 3.61 -24.27
N VAL A 37 16.34 4.35 -24.55
CA VAL A 37 16.22 5.11 -25.81
C VAL A 37 17.07 6.37 -25.64
N PHE A 38 18.39 6.24 -25.80
CA PHE A 38 19.22 7.40 -26.10
C PHE A 38 19.04 7.73 -27.58
N SER A 39 18.33 8.82 -27.88
CA SER A 39 18.52 9.52 -29.14
C SER A 39 19.93 10.11 -29.13
N SER A 40 20.80 9.51 -29.92
CA SER A 40 22.19 9.87 -30.15
C SER A 40 22.39 11.37 -30.42
N SER A 41 23.31 11.98 -29.68
CA SER A 41 24.18 13.03 -30.20
C SER A 41 25.52 12.93 -29.49
N SER A 42 26.41 12.16 -30.09
CA SER A 42 27.86 12.16 -29.88
C SER A 42 28.45 13.57 -29.81
N ARG A 43 29.34 13.82 -28.83
CA ARG A 43 30.75 14.20 -29.06
C ARG A 43 31.44 14.47 -27.73
N ASP A 44 32.35 13.56 -27.41
CA ASP A 44 33.73 13.73 -26.96
C ASP A 44 34.10 14.94 -26.09
N GLU A 45 34.75 14.56 -25.00
CA GLU A 45 35.48 15.33 -24.00
C GLU A 45 36.52 16.26 -24.63
N ASP A 46 36.68 17.45 -24.05
CA ASP A 46 38.00 18.02 -23.81
C ASP A 46 37.95 19.02 -22.65
N VAL A 47 39.03 18.98 -21.88
CA VAL A 47 39.29 19.52 -20.56
C VAL A 47 39.60 21.02 -20.61
N ASN A 48 39.10 21.82 -19.66
CA ASN A 48 39.93 22.71 -18.82
C ASN A 48 39.13 23.54 -17.82
N GLU A 49 39.69 23.54 -16.60
CA GLU A 49 39.41 24.37 -15.44
C GLU A 49 39.48 25.88 -15.76
N VAL A 50 38.76 26.70 -15.00
CA VAL A 50 39.32 27.63 -14.00
C VAL A 50 38.21 28.54 -13.47
N GLU A 51 38.20 28.65 -12.15
CA GLU A 51 37.43 29.50 -11.26
C GLU A 51 37.52 31.01 -11.59
N LYS A 52 36.43 31.78 -11.36
CA LYS A 52 36.35 32.87 -10.37
C LYS A 52 35.24 33.90 -10.66
N GLU A 53 34.40 34.05 -9.64
CA GLU A 53 33.98 35.30 -8.97
C GLU A 53 33.81 36.63 -9.73
N ASN A 54 32.63 37.22 -9.48
CA ASN A 54 32.29 38.64 -9.21
C ASN A 54 31.07 39.05 -10.05
N SER A 55 29.90 39.31 -9.46
CA SER A 55 29.51 40.43 -8.58
C SER A 55 29.63 41.81 -9.25
N CYS A 56 28.63 42.65 -8.92
CA CYS A 56 28.40 44.04 -9.29
C CYS A 56 27.79 44.21 -10.70
N GLY A 57 26.57 44.73 -10.89
CA GLY A 57 25.99 45.90 -10.22
C GLY A 57 26.25 47.12 -11.11
N GLY A 58 25.20 47.67 -11.73
CA GLY A 58 25.35 48.85 -12.58
C GLY A 58 24.17 49.08 -13.51
N SER A 59 23.15 49.73 -12.97
CA SER A 59 22.17 50.52 -13.72
C SER A 59 22.87 51.60 -14.56
N ASP A 60 22.44 51.83 -15.80
CA ASP A 60 21.98 53.18 -16.18
C ASP A 60 21.10 53.18 -17.43
N ARG A 61 20.16 54.12 -17.44
CA ARG A 61 19.17 54.39 -18.49
C ARG A 61 19.68 55.45 -19.48
N THR A 62 18.94 55.55 -20.59
CA THR A 62 18.83 56.69 -21.52
C THR A 62 20.01 56.79 -22.53
N VAL A 63 19.85 57.15 -23.80
CA VAL A 63 18.99 58.11 -24.49
C VAL A 63 18.77 57.66 -25.94
N THR A 64 17.59 57.95 -26.48
CA THR A 64 17.22 57.94 -27.90
C THR A 64 17.73 59.18 -28.63
N THR A 65 18.35 59.03 -29.81
CA THR A 65 18.36 60.06 -30.86
C THR A 65 18.38 59.40 -32.24
N ASP A 66 17.51 59.90 -33.09
CA ASP A 66 17.25 59.51 -34.49
C ASP A 66 18.35 60.00 -35.47
N ASP A 67 18.07 59.81 -36.76
CA ASP A 67 18.77 60.30 -37.97
C ASP A 67 19.86 59.37 -38.54
N GLU A 68 19.99 59.10 -39.84
CA GLU A 68 19.36 59.67 -41.03
C GLU A 68 19.56 58.71 -42.25
N SER A 69 18.54 58.66 -43.11
CA SER A 69 18.52 58.67 -44.59
C SER A 69 19.53 57.89 -45.49
N VAL A 70 18.94 56.98 -46.28
CA VAL A 70 19.05 56.75 -47.76
C VAL A 70 20.38 56.98 -48.50
N ALA A 71 20.95 55.91 -49.06
CA ALA A 71 21.56 55.92 -50.40
C ALA A 71 21.45 54.54 -51.08
N LYS A 72 20.88 54.53 -52.29
CA LYS A 72 20.88 53.41 -53.24
C LYS A 72 22.22 53.41 -53.99
N SER A 73 22.81 52.24 -54.21
CA SER A 73 23.55 51.93 -55.43
C SER A 73 23.57 50.42 -55.64
N ASP A 74 23.13 50.03 -56.82
CA ASP A 74 23.20 48.70 -57.38
C ASP A 74 24.65 48.38 -57.74
N ASP A 75 25.16 47.23 -57.31
CA ASP A 75 26.26 46.51 -57.96
C ASP A 75 26.14 45.03 -57.55
N ASP A 76 25.69 44.22 -58.50
CA ASP A 76 25.60 42.77 -58.40
C ASP A 76 27.00 42.15 -58.30
N ILE A 77 27.35 41.69 -57.10
CA ILE A 77 28.46 40.75 -56.86
C ILE A 77 27.86 39.53 -56.18
N GLU A 78 27.64 38.46 -56.94
CA GLU A 78 27.31 37.14 -56.38
C GLU A 78 28.51 36.58 -55.62
N MET A 79 28.64 36.96 -54.35
CA MET A 79 29.42 36.20 -53.38
C MET A 79 28.50 35.13 -52.79
N GLU A 80 28.80 33.85 -53.03
CA GLU A 80 28.25 32.74 -52.27
C GLU A 80 28.70 32.85 -50.80
N VAL A 81 27.97 33.66 -50.03
CA VAL A 81 28.10 33.67 -48.58
C VAL A 81 27.38 32.42 -48.09
N ASN A 82 28.12 31.42 -47.65
CA ASN A 82 27.59 30.28 -46.90
C ASN A 82 26.94 30.81 -45.61
N ARG A 83 25.66 31.17 -45.69
CA ARG A 83 24.85 31.58 -44.55
C ARG A 83 24.60 30.33 -43.73
N LYS A 84 25.52 30.01 -42.82
CA LYS A 84 25.21 29.14 -41.69
C LYS A 84 23.95 29.73 -41.05
N ALA A 85 22.84 29.00 -41.15
CA ALA A 85 21.58 29.41 -40.57
C ALA A 85 21.80 29.59 -39.07
N VAL A 86 21.86 30.85 -38.62
CA VAL A 86 21.78 31.15 -37.21
C VAL A 86 20.39 30.71 -36.80
N LYS A 87 20.29 29.60 -36.06
CA LYS A 87 19.03 29.15 -35.48
C LYS A 87 18.53 30.29 -34.58
N GLY A 88 17.58 31.05 -35.09
CA GLY A 88 16.91 32.07 -34.30
C GLY A 88 16.34 31.42 -33.05
N ILE A 89 16.55 32.05 -31.89
CA ILE A 89 16.01 31.61 -30.59
C ILE A 89 14.48 31.67 -30.59
N LEU A 90 13.90 32.45 -31.51
CA LEU A 90 12.46 32.61 -31.69
C LEU A 90 11.86 31.44 -32.46
N ARG A 91 10.97 30.72 -31.78
CA ARG A 91 10.18 29.62 -32.34
C ARG A 91 9.29 30.12 -33.49
N PRO A 92 9.15 29.35 -34.60
CA PRO A 92 8.18 29.64 -35.66
C PRO A 92 6.73 29.66 -35.12
N VAL A 93 5.98 30.69 -35.50
CA VAL A 93 4.56 30.84 -35.16
C VAL A 93 3.78 29.69 -35.78
N GLY A 94 3.17 28.85 -34.95
CA GLY A 94 2.39 27.68 -35.37
C GLY A 94 2.82 26.34 -34.76
N MET A 95 4.02 26.24 -34.18
CA MET A 95 4.42 25.03 -33.45
C MET A 95 3.84 25.06 -32.03
N ARG A 96 2.84 24.21 -31.75
CA ARG A 96 2.40 23.94 -30.37
C ARG A 96 3.59 23.37 -29.59
N LYS A 97 3.83 23.89 -28.38
CA LYS A 97 4.81 23.27 -27.47
C LYS A 97 4.22 21.92 -27.12
N GLU A 98 4.91 20.83 -27.43
CA GLU A 98 4.60 19.55 -26.79
C GLU A 98 4.58 19.82 -25.29
N ARG A 99 3.39 19.69 -24.71
CA ARG A 99 3.24 19.78 -23.27
C ARG A 99 4.04 18.58 -22.77
N ARG A 100 5.21 18.83 -22.20
CA ARG A 100 5.96 17.80 -21.46
C ARG A 100 5.07 17.46 -20.27
N CYS A 101 4.20 16.47 -20.44
CA CYS A 101 3.45 15.89 -19.37
C CYS A 101 4.41 14.90 -18.71
N ILE A 102 4.78 15.20 -17.47
CA ILE A 102 5.50 14.25 -16.62
C ILE A 102 4.40 13.39 -16.04
N GLU A 103 4.32 12.13 -16.48
CA GLU A 103 3.42 11.13 -15.92
C GLU A 103 4.21 10.36 -14.87
N PHE A 104 3.78 10.47 -13.62
CA PHE A 104 4.33 9.70 -12.51
C PHE A 104 3.66 8.32 -12.48
N ASP A 105 4.38 7.34 -11.96
CA ASP A 105 3.79 6.03 -11.66
C ASP A 105 2.60 6.22 -10.70
N PRO A 106 1.39 5.75 -11.06
CA PRO A 106 0.20 5.89 -10.21
C PRO A 106 0.37 5.27 -8.82
N LEU A 107 1.20 4.22 -8.66
CA LEU A 107 1.49 3.64 -7.35
C LEU A 107 2.28 4.62 -6.49
N ALA A 108 3.43 5.10 -7.00
CA ALA A 108 4.27 6.05 -6.30
C ALA A 108 3.49 7.32 -5.92
N LEU A 109 2.66 7.82 -6.84
CA LEU A 109 1.79 8.97 -6.58
C LEU A 109 0.75 8.68 -5.49
N MET A 110 0.14 7.48 -5.46
CA MET A 110 -0.82 7.12 -4.43
C MET A 110 -0.17 7.00 -3.05
N LEU A 111 1.02 6.39 -2.96
CA LEU A 111 1.75 6.23 -1.71
C LEU A 111 2.17 7.58 -1.11
N ASP A 112 2.67 8.49 -1.95
CA ASP A 112 3.06 9.85 -1.58
C ASP A 112 1.85 10.69 -1.17
N ALA A 113 0.78 10.69 -1.98
CA ALA A 113 -0.46 11.40 -1.66
C ALA A 113 -1.11 10.91 -0.36
N ALA A 114 -1.01 9.61 -0.05
CA ALA A 114 -1.52 9.04 1.19
C ALA A 114 -0.70 9.48 2.41
N LEU A 115 0.61 9.69 2.26
CA LEU A 115 1.50 10.21 3.30
C LEU A 115 1.25 11.70 3.55
N GLU A 116 1.09 12.49 2.49
CA GLU A 116 0.90 13.95 2.56
C GLU A 116 -0.54 14.37 2.91
N GLY A 117 -1.52 13.47 2.83
CA GLY A 117 -2.91 13.75 3.22
C GLY A 117 -3.80 14.24 2.07
N GLU A 118 -3.39 14.01 0.82
CA GLU A 118 -4.08 14.49 -0.36
C GLU A 118 -5.18 13.52 -0.84
N LEU A 119 -6.31 13.50 -0.13
CA LEU A 119 -7.42 12.56 -0.38
C LEU A 119 -7.90 12.50 -1.84
N ASP A 120 -8.01 13.65 -2.50
CA ASP A 120 -8.48 13.71 -3.90
C ASP A 120 -7.48 13.05 -4.86
N LEU A 121 -6.18 13.21 -4.59
CA LEU A 121 -5.13 12.57 -5.38
C LEU A 121 -5.07 11.07 -5.10
N VAL A 122 -5.24 10.64 -3.86
CA VAL A 122 -5.40 9.22 -3.51
C VAL A 122 -6.56 8.61 -4.27
N LYS A 123 -7.75 9.23 -4.27
CA LYS A 123 -8.92 8.75 -5.03
C LYS A 123 -8.64 8.65 -6.53
N SER A 124 -8.02 9.67 -7.10
CA SER A 124 -7.72 9.72 -8.53
C SER A 124 -6.68 8.68 -8.96
N SER A 125 -5.71 8.38 -8.09
CA SER A 125 -4.64 7.40 -8.34
C SER A 125 -5.14 5.98 -8.12
N ALA A 126 -5.93 5.75 -7.07
CA ALA A 126 -6.63 4.48 -6.82
C ALA A 126 -7.50 4.06 -8.00
N ALA A 127 -8.17 5.01 -8.68
CA ALA A 127 -8.96 4.72 -9.87
C ALA A 127 -8.15 4.26 -11.10
N LYS A 128 -6.84 4.52 -11.13
CA LYS A 128 -5.92 4.07 -12.20
C LYS A 128 -5.29 2.72 -11.90
N LEU A 129 -5.27 2.30 -10.65
CA LEU A 129 -4.72 1.02 -10.21
C LEU A 129 -5.80 -0.06 -10.26
N SER A 130 -5.40 -1.29 -10.57
CA SER A 130 -6.31 -2.45 -10.52
C SER A 130 -6.59 -2.91 -9.09
N ASP A 131 -5.64 -2.66 -8.18
CA ASP A 131 -5.72 -2.97 -6.77
C ASP A 131 -5.15 -1.81 -5.95
N VAL A 132 -5.81 -1.48 -4.84
CA VAL A 132 -5.41 -0.42 -3.91
C VAL A 132 -4.45 -0.92 -2.82
N SER A 133 -4.35 -2.25 -2.63
CA SER A 133 -3.40 -2.87 -1.68
C SER A 133 -1.99 -3.06 -2.23
N VAL A 134 -1.67 -2.53 -3.42
CA VAL A 134 -0.31 -2.63 -3.97
C VAL A 134 0.67 -1.92 -3.04
N ALA A 135 1.75 -2.62 -2.73
CA ALA A 135 2.83 -2.17 -1.86
C ALA A 135 4.06 -1.69 -2.65
N ASN A 136 4.93 -0.91 -2.02
CA ASN A 136 6.27 -0.65 -2.50
C ASN A 136 7.23 -1.84 -2.24
N ASP A 137 8.51 -1.68 -2.57
CA ASP A 137 9.56 -2.70 -2.40
C ASP A 137 9.78 -3.12 -0.93
N GLU A 138 9.32 -2.32 0.03
CA GLU A 138 9.39 -2.59 1.48
C GLU A 138 8.09 -3.21 2.02
N GLY A 139 7.10 -3.49 1.16
CA GLY A 139 5.79 -4.02 1.58
C GLY A 139 4.86 -2.94 2.16
N ILE A 140 5.25 -1.67 2.12
CA ILE A 140 4.45 -0.54 2.61
C ILE A 140 3.36 -0.19 1.59
N THR A 141 2.11 -0.18 2.04
CA THR A 141 0.93 0.19 1.24
C THR A 141 0.48 1.62 1.53
N ALA A 142 -0.42 2.16 0.70
CA ALA A 142 -1.01 3.48 0.95
C ALA A 142 -1.74 3.55 2.31
N LEU A 143 -2.28 2.41 2.77
CA LEU A 143 -2.94 2.31 4.06
C LEU A 143 -1.95 2.49 5.22
N HIS A 144 -0.76 1.91 5.14
CA HIS A 144 0.31 2.12 6.13
C HIS A 144 0.69 3.60 6.22
N ASN A 145 0.97 4.25 5.08
CA ASN A 145 1.33 5.68 5.04
C ASN A 145 0.25 6.58 5.64
N ALA A 146 -1.02 6.36 5.26
CA ALA A 146 -2.13 7.16 5.76
C ALA A 146 -2.32 7.02 7.28
N ILE A 147 -2.05 5.84 7.84
CA ILE A 147 -2.14 5.59 9.29
C ILE A 147 -1.00 6.28 10.03
N CYS A 148 0.24 6.05 9.60
CA CYS A 148 1.42 6.65 10.23
C CYS A 148 1.38 8.18 10.19
N ALA A 149 0.81 8.76 9.13
CA ALA A 149 0.63 10.20 8.99
C ALA A 149 -0.65 10.76 9.67
N GLY A 150 -1.53 9.90 10.20
CA GLY A 150 -2.72 10.33 10.93
C GLY A 150 -3.91 10.77 10.06
N HIS A 151 -3.92 10.47 8.76
CA HIS A 151 -4.96 10.90 7.81
C HIS A 151 -6.20 9.98 7.83
N TYR A 152 -7.05 10.16 8.84
CA TYR A 152 -8.22 9.30 9.08
C TYR A 152 -9.20 9.19 7.89
N GLU A 153 -9.46 10.29 7.18
CA GLU A 153 -10.35 10.28 6.01
C GLU A 153 -9.81 9.41 4.87
N ILE A 154 -8.49 9.37 4.70
CA ILE A 154 -7.82 8.51 3.70
C ILE A 154 -7.90 7.06 4.12
N VAL A 155 -7.61 6.75 5.39
CA VAL A 155 -7.75 5.40 5.96
C VAL A 155 -9.14 4.86 5.71
N LYS A 156 -10.17 5.64 6.03
CA LYS A 156 -11.56 5.27 5.80
C LYS A 156 -11.85 5.01 4.32
N PHE A 157 -11.41 5.90 3.42
CA PHE A 157 -11.59 5.72 1.98
C PHE A 157 -10.92 4.44 1.47
N LEU A 158 -9.68 4.17 1.87
CA LEU A 158 -8.93 2.98 1.44
C LEU A 158 -9.61 1.69 1.91
N ILE A 159 -10.08 1.66 3.16
CA ILE A 159 -10.85 0.54 3.72
C ILE A 159 -12.16 0.33 2.95
N GLU A 160 -12.89 1.41 2.62
CA GLU A 160 -14.12 1.35 1.81
C GLU A 160 -13.86 0.91 0.35
N ALA A 161 -12.67 1.21 -0.17
CA ALA A 161 -12.16 0.76 -1.47
C ALA A 161 -11.61 -0.68 -1.45
N ASP A 162 -11.92 -1.45 -0.40
CA ASP A 162 -11.54 -2.86 -0.21
C ASP A 162 -10.03 -3.11 -0.06
N ALA A 163 -9.25 -2.10 0.35
CA ALA A 163 -7.82 -2.27 0.68
C ALA A 163 -7.60 -3.38 1.70
N ASP A 164 -6.49 -4.10 1.55
CA ASP A 164 -6.11 -5.14 2.51
C ASP A 164 -5.69 -4.52 3.85
N VAL A 165 -6.58 -4.65 4.84
CA VAL A 165 -6.38 -4.17 6.22
C VAL A 165 -5.34 -4.99 7.00
N ASN A 166 -4.91 -6.10 6.44
CA ASN A 166 -3.97 -7.05 7.02
C ASN A 166 -2.67 -7.17 6.21
N ALA A 167 -2.45 -6.29 5.23
CA ALA A 167 -1.21 -6.24 4.47
C ALA A 167 0.00 -6.15 5.41
N GLN A 168 1.04 -6.92 5.15
CA GLN A 168 2.25 -6.94 5.97
C GLN A 168 3.41 -6.28 5.23
N ASP A 169 4.15 -5.41 5.93
CA ASP A 169 5.42 -4.89 5.44
C ASP A 169 6.57 -5.93 5.58
N SER A 170 7.79 -5.52 5.23
CA SER A 170 8.97 -6.39 5.31
C SER A 170 9.29 -6.92 6.71
N ASP A 171 8.86 -6.21 7.77
CA ASP A 171 9.05 -6.60 9.17
C ASP A 171 7.80 -7.27 9.76
N GLY A 172 6.77 -7.51 8.94
CA GLY A 172 5.51 -8.13 9.35
C GLY A 172 4.55 -7.17 10.05
N TRP A 173 4.81 -5.87 10.04
CA TRP A 173 3.88 -4.88 10.56
C TRP A 173 2.65 -4.84 9.67
N THR A 174 1.49 -4.78 10.33
CA THR A 174 0.20 -4.57 9.68
C THR A 174 -0.27 -3.15 9.91
N PRO A 175 -1.26 -2.64 9.15
CA PRO A 175 -1.94 -1.38 9.43
C PRO A 175 -2.33 -1.21 10.91
N LEU A 176 -2.74 -2.31 11.57
CA LEU A 176 -3.12 -2.28 12.98
C LEU A 176 -1.92 -2.07 13.92
N HIS A 177 -0.73 -2.58 13.59
CA HIS A 177 0.50 -2.30 14.35
C HIS A 177 0.86 -0.82 14.25
N CYS A 178 0.82 -0.23 13.06
CA CYS A 178 1.06 1.21 12.86
C CYS A 178 0.06 2.07 13.64
N ALA A 179 -1.23 1.71 13.62
CA ALA A 179 -2.25 2.47 14.35
C ALA A 179 -2.06 2.37 15.87
N ALA A 180 -1.60 1.22 16.36
CA ALA A 180 -1.31 0.99 17.76
C ALA A 180 -0.07 1.77 18.24
N SER A 181 1.01 1.82 17.45
CA SER A 181 2.20 2.61 17.78
C SER A 181 1.95 4.11 17.82
N CYS A 182 0.96 4.60 17.06
CA CYS A 182 0.51 5.98 17.14
C CYS A 182 -0.56 6.23 18.23
N ASN A 183 -0.92 5.22 19.04
CA ASN A 183 -2.01 5.27 20.03
C ASN A 183 -3.35 5.81 19.48
N ASN A 184 -3.60 5.64 18.18
CA ASN A 184 -4.74 6.26 17.50
C ASN A 184 -5.98 5.37 17.60
N LEU A 185 -6.68 5.48 18.74
CA LEU A 185 -7.88 4.69 19.04
C LEU A 185 -8.97 4.75 17.93
N PRO A 186 -9.31 5.91 17.34
CA PRO A 186 -10.25 5.97 16.21
C PRO A 186 -9.84 5.08 15.04
N MET A 187 -8.57 5.13 14.62
CA MET A 187 -8.05 4.29 13.52
C MET A 187 -8.03 2.81 13.89
N VAL A 188 -7.54 2.49 15.09
CA VAL A 188 -7.54 1.11 15.62
C VAL A 188 -8.94 0.52 15.57
N ARG A 189 -9.95 1.27 16.02
CA ARG A 189 -11.34 0.83 15.98
C ARG A 189 -11.79 0.57 14.54
N GLN A 190 -11.53 1.49 13.62
CA GLN A 190 -11.91 1.32 12.22
C GLN A 190 -11.25 0.08 11.59
N LEU A 191 -9.98 -0.20 11.92
CA LEU A 191 -9.27 -1.37 11.40
C LEU A 191 -9.82 -2.68 11.98
N VAL A 192 -10.05 -2.74 13.30
CA VAL A 192 -10.65 -3.93 13.94
C VAL A 192 -12.06 -4.17 13.40
N GLU A 193 -12.88 -3.12 13.31
CA GLU A 193 -14.19 -3.17 12.67
C GLU A 193 -14.11 -3.39 11.15
N GLY A 194 -12.94 -3.24 10.54
CA GLY A 194 -12.66 -3.52 9.13
C GLY A 194 -12.16 -4.94 8.87
N GLY A 195 -11.97 -5.75 9.92
CA GLY A 195 -11.50 -7.14 9.83
C GLY A 195 -10.00 -7.33 10.06
N ALA A 196 -9.34 -6.38 10.73
CA ALA A 196 -7.94 -6.52 11.09
C ALA A 196 -7.69 -7.63 12.12
N CYS A 197 -6.59 -8.35 11.94
CA CYS A 197 -6.11 -9.39 12.86
C CYS A 197 -5.48 -8.76 14.10
N VAL A 198 -6.21 -8.78 15.22
CA VAL A 198 -5.71 -8.31 16.53
C VAL A 198 -4.59 -9.19 17.08
N LEU A 199 -4.50 -10.43 16.62
CA LEU A 199 -3.53 -11.42 17.08
C LEU A 199 -2.35 -11.58 16.11
N ALA A 200 -2.26 -10.74 15.08
CA ALA A 200 -1.09 -10.73 14.19
C ALA A 200 0.18 -10.45 15.01
N SER A 201 1.30 -11.02 14.58
CA SER A 201 2.61 -10.79 15.20
C SER A 201 3.60 -10.34 14.15
N THR A 202 4.42 -9.36 14.49
CA THR A 202 5.59 -8.93 13.70
C THR A 202 6.61 -10.07 13.54
N LEU A 203 7.52 -9.94 12.57
CA LEU A 203 8.57 -10.92 12.30
C LEU A 203 9.82 -10.69 13.15
N SER A 204 10.13 -9.44 13.48
CA SER A 204 11.36 -9.06 14.17
C SER A 204 11.35 -9.42 15.66
N ASP A 205 10.25 -9.12 16.35
CA ASP A 205 10.10 -9.23 17.80
C ASP A 205 8.92 -10.10 18.26
N MET A 206 8.11 -10.63 17.32
CA MET A 206 6.93 -11.46 17.60
C MET A 206 5.85 -10.74 18.42
N GLU A 207 5.86 -9.41 18.39
CA GLU A 207 4.95 -8.58 19.15
C GLU A 207 3.63 -8.40 18.41
N THR A 208 2.55 -8.33 19.18
CA THR A 208 1.20 -8.06 18.70
C THR A 208 0.92 -6.56 18.67
N PRO A 209 -0.15 -6.10 18.00
CA PRO A 209 -0.51 -4.68 18.03
C PRO A 209 -0.73 -4.13 19.45
N VAL A 210 -1.15 -4.97 20.41
CA VAL A 210 -1.30 -4.56 21.82
C VAL A 210 0.03 -4.12 22.42
N GLU A 211 1.11 -4.83 22.10
CA GLU A 211 2.45 -4.60 22.64
C GLU A 211 3.14 -3.42 21.96
N LYS A 212 2.69 -3.04 20.75
CA LYS A 212 3.18 -1.84 20.04
C LYS A 212 2.61 -0.52 20.57
N CYS A 213 1.71 -0.51 21.54
CA CYS A 213 1.22 0.75 22.12
C CYS A 213 2.33 1.47 22.90
N GLU A 214 2.53 2.76 22.63
CA GLU A 214 3.60 3.57 23.23
C GLU A 214 3.16 4.19 24.56
N GLU A 215 3.79 3.81 25.68
CA GLU A 215 3.41 4.25 27.04
C GLU A 215 3.53 5.76 27.28
N ASP A 216 4.48 6.40 26.60
CA ASP A 216 4.83 7.81 26.79
C ASP A 216 3.98 8.77 25.93
N GLU A 217 3.19 8.24 25.00
CA GLU A 217 2.39 9.02 24.04
C GLU A 217 0.93 9.18 24.47
N GLU A 218 0.27 10.26 24.00
CA GLU A 218 -1.13 10.51 24.33
C GLU A 218 -2.05 9.41 23.77
N GLY A 219 -3.09 9.04 24.52
CA GLY A 219 -4.06 8.04 24.08
C GLY A 219 -3.70 6.58 24.39
N TYR A 220 -2.54 6.33 25.00
CA TYR A 220 -2.06 4.99 25.39
C TYR A 220 -3.13 4.15 26.11
N ASP A 221 -3.66 4.62 27.25
CA ASP A 221 -4.65 3.87 28.05
C ASP A 221 -5.89 3.48 27.23
N GLY A 222 -6.39 4.40 26.42
CA GLY A 222 -7.57 4.16 25.59
C GLY A 222 -7.31 3.12 24.50
N CYS A 223 -6.17 3.23 23.82
CA CYS A 223 -5.74 2.32 22.77
C CYS A 223 -5.45 0.92 23.32
N LEU A 224 -4.58 0.84 24.33
CA LEU A 224 -4.18 -0.40 25.00
C LEU A 224 -5.40 -1.14 25.54
N ARG A 225 -6.30 -0.44 26.25
CA ARG A 225 -7.49 -1.07 26.82
C ARG A 225 -8.39 -1.64 25.73
N TYR A 226 -8.61 -0.91 24.64
CA TYR A 226 -9.42 -1.39 23.54
C TYR A 226 -8.82 -2.62 22.86
N LEU A 227 -7.52 -2.57 22.52
CA LEU A 227 -6.81 -3.68 21.88
C LEU A 227 -6.74 -4.90 22.79
N THR A 228 -6.46 -4.73 24.08
CA THR A 228 -6.46 -5.80 25.08
C THR A 228 -7.84 -6.45 25.20
N CYS A 229 -8.91 -5.65 25.23
CA CYS A 229 -10.27 -6.16 25.22
C CYS A 229 -10.55 -6.95 23.94
N ALA A 230 -10.18 -6.43 22.77
CA ALA A 230 -10.36 -7.11 21.49
C ALA A 230 -9.56 -8.42 21.40
N HIS A 231 -8.32 -8.42 21.88
CA HIS A 231 -7.43 -9.58 21.94
C HIS A 231 -8.08 -10.72 22.75
N ASN A 232 -8.54 -10.41 23.97
CA ASN A 232 -9.17 -11.40 24.86
C ASN A 232 -10.56 -11.83 24.39
N ALA A 233 -11.28 -10.91 23.73
CA ALA A 233 -12.61 -11.17 23.20
C ALA A 233 -12.59 -12.08 21.97
N THR A 234 -11.55 -12.01 21.14
CA THR A 234 -11.44 -12.80 19.90
C THR A 234 -11.54 -14.29 20.22
N GLY A 235 -12.52 -14.99 19.66
CA GLY A 235 -12.79 -16.40 19.94
C GLY A 235 -13.50 -16.71 21.26
N THR A 236 -13.89 -15.71 22.05
CA THR A 236 -14.69 -15.87 23.27
C THR A 236 -16.08 -15.27 23.10
N ILE A 237 -16.16 -14.09 22.49
CA ILE A 237 -17.43 -13.40 22.26
C ILE A 237 -18.18 -13.99 21.05
N ASN A 238 -19.43 -13.58 20.83
CA ASN A 238 -20.26 -14.02 19.70
C ASN A 238 -20.35 -15.56 19.58
N ASN A 239 -20.45 -16.26 20.72
CA ASN A 239 -20.48 -17.72 20.78
C ASN A 239 -19.24 -18.38 20.13
N GLY A 240 -18.06 -17.76 20.30
CA GLY A 240 -16.80 -18.23 19.72
C GLY A 240 -16.64 -17.96 18.23
N THR A 241 -17.56 -17.22 17.60
CA THR A 241 -17.50 -16.94 16.16
C THR A 241 -16.34 -16.00 15.82
N VAL A 242 -15.50 -16.42 14.89
CA VAL A 242 -14.39 -15.66 14.31
C VAL A 242 -14.38 -15.82 12.80
N TYR A 243 -13.61 -15.00 12.12
CA TYR A 243 -13.54 -14.98 10.65
C TYR A 243 -12.11 -15.23 10.20
N ALA A 244 -11.93 -16.06 9.18
CA ALA A 244 -10.63 -16.25 8.56
C ALA A 244 -10.21 -14.97 7.83
N ALA A 245 -9.06 -14.41 8.20
CA ALA A 245 -8.50 -13.24 7.54
C ALA A 245 -7.66 -13.59 6.31
N TYR A 246 -7.03 -14.76 6.31
CA TYR A 246 -6.21 -15.26 5.22
C TYR A 246 -6.61 -16.68 4.82
N ASP A 247 -6.15 -17.10 3.65
CA ASP A 247 -6.24 -18.49 3.21
C ASP A 247 -5.25 -19.35 3.99
N TYR A 248 -5.66 -20.56 4.37
CA TYR A 248 -4.83 -21.51 5.08
C TYR A 248 -5.06 -22.93 4.55
N GLU A 249 -3.96 -23.60 4.19
CA GLU A 249 -3.95 -25.01 3.78
C GLU A 249 -3.30 -25.85 4.88
N ALA A 250 -4.08 -26.81 5.40
CA ALA A 250 -3.67 -27.73 6.45
C ALA A 250 -2.41 -28.51 6.02
N GLN A 251 -1.44 -28.57 6.93
CA GLN A 251 -0.18 -29.27 6.72
C GLN A 251 -0.18 -30.65 7.37
N TYR A 252 -0.98 -30.79 8.43
CA TYR A 252 -1.13 -32.01 9.21
C TYR A 252 -2.61 -32.40 9.26
N ASP A 253 -2.86 -33.68 9.51
CA ASP A 253 -4.22 -34.27 9.50
C ASP A 253 -5.14 -33.71 10.61
N ASP A 254 -4.55 -33.08 11.64
CA ASP A 254 -5.25 -32.44 12.76
C ASP A 254 -5.54 -30.95 12.55
N GLU A 255 -5.11 -30.37 11.41
CA GLU A 255 -5.32 -28.96 11.07
C GLU A 255 -6.51 -28.77 10.12
N LEU A 256 -7.18 -27.62 10.26
CA LEU A 256 -8.33 -27.26 9.44
C LEU A 256 -7.89 -26.37 8.27
N SER A 257 -8.23 -26.75 7.03
CA SER A 257 -8.04 -25.87 5.86
C SER A 257 -9.23 -24.92 5.70
N PHE A 258 -8.96 -23.64 5.39
CA PHE A 258 -9.99 -22.62 5.22
C PHE A 258 -9.54 -21.52 4.27
N LYS A 259 -10.51 -20.75 3.77
CA LYS A 259 -10.28 -19.58 2.92
C LYS A 259 -10.60 -18.29 3.65
N ALA A 260 -9.96 -17.20 3.24
CA ALA A 260 -10.24 -15.86 3.70
C ALA A 260 -11.75 -15.56 3.52
N GLY A 261 -12.39 -15.08 4.58
CA GLY A 261 -13.82 -14.83 4.64
C GLY A 261 -14.66 -15.97 5.21
N ASP A 262 -14.09 -17.17 5.40
CA ASP A 262 -14.79 -18.26 6.06
C ASP A 262 -15.13 -17.92 7.52
N VAL A 263 -16.27 -18.44 7.97
CA VAL A 263 -16.72 -18.31 9.36
C VAL A 263 -16.27 -19.53 10.13
N LEU A 264 -15.51 -19.31 11.19
CA LEU A 264 -15.01 -20.35 12.08
C LEU A 264 -15.62 -20.16 13.47
N ARG A 265 -15.86 -21.26 14.19
CA ARG A 265 -16.30 -21.23 15.57
C ARG A 265 -15.24 -21.88 16.46
N VAL A 266 -14.72 -21.10 17.39
CA VAL A 266 -13.72 -21.55 18.35
C VAL A 266 -14.40 -22.45 19.39
N ILE A 267 -13.99 -23.71 19.45
CA ILE A 267 -14.47 -24.71 20.41
C ILE A 267 -13.64 -24.64 21.69
N SER A 268 -12.32 -24.62 21.53
CA SER A 268 -11.38 -24.60 22.66
C SER A 268 -10.12 -23.80 22.33
N LYS A 269 -9.66 -23.05 23.33
CA LYS A 269 -8.37 -22.36 23.34
C LYS A 269 -7.47 -23.12 24.30
N ASP A 270 -6.92 -24.25 23.86
CA ASP A 270 -6.10 -25.09 24.73
C ASP A 270 -4.85 -24.32 25.21
N ASP A 271 -4.60 -24.30 26.52
CA ASP A 271 -3.51 -23.54 27.14
C ASP A 271 -2.10 -24.10 26.80
N LYS A 272 -2.03 -25.31 26.25
CA LYS A 272 -0.76 -26.03 26.01
C LYS A 272 -0.02 -25.52 24.77
N GLU A 273 -0.74 -25.06 23.75
CA GLU A 273 -0.18 -24.57 22.49
C GLU A 273 -0.73 -23.17 22.22
N LYS A 274 -0.09 -22.16 22.83
CA LYS A 274 -0.54 -20.75 22.85
C LYS A 274 -0.90 -20.12 21.48
N ASN A 275 -0.57 -20.77 20.36
CA ASN A 275 -0.75 -20.25 19.01
C ASN A 275 -1.81 -20.99 18.16
N TRP A 276 -2.40 -22.08 18.67
CA TRP A 276 -3.38 -22.89 17.93
C TRP A 276 -4.68 -23.02 18.70
N TRP A 277 -5.80 -22.80 18.02
CA TRP A 277 -7.14 -22.97 18.56
C TRP A 277 -7.85 -24.12 17.88
N SER A 278 -8.63 -24.89 18.65
CA SER A 278 -9.51 -25.88 18.07
C SER A 278 -10.77 -25.17 17.60
N CYS A 279 -11.00 -25.22 16.28
CA CYS A 279 -12.10 -24.55 15.62
C CYS A 279 -12.87 -25.53 14.74
N GLU A 280 -14.15 -25.26 14.57
CA GLU A 280 -14.98 -25.87 13.54
C GLU A 280 -15.33 -24.86 12.45
N ARG A 281 -15.42 -25.33 11.22
CA ARG A 281 -15.86 -24.50 10.11
C ARG A 281 -17.37 -24.42 10.06
N VAL A 282 -17.93 -23.22 10.20
CA VAL A 282 -19.38 -23.04 10.20
C VAL A 282 -19.93 -23.25 8.78
N GLY A 283 -20.89 -24.17 8.65
CA GLY A 283 -21.53 -24.50 7.37
C GLY A 283 -21.01 -25.78 6.70
N PHE A 284 -19.97 -26.40 7.27
CA PHE A 284 -19.44 -27.68 6.82
C PHE A 284 -19.50 -28.67 7.99
N GLU A 285 -20.45 -29.61 7.95
CA GLU A 285 -20.66 -30.55 9.06
C GLU A 285 -19.42 -31.45 9.26
N GLY A 286 -18.83 -31.38 10.46
CA GLY A 286 -17.74 -32.26 10.89
C GLY A 286 -16.33 -31.83 10.47
N GLU A 287 -16.16 -30.66 9.85
CA GLU A 287 -14.83 -30.08 9.59
C GLU A 287 -14.33 -29.34 10.85
N GLU A 288 -13.68 -30.08 11.75
CA GLU A 288 -13.04 -29.57 12.96
C GLU A 288 -11.54 -29.80 12.89
N GLY A 289 -10.75 -28.85 13.39
CA GLY A 289 -9.30 -28.98 13.44
C GLY A 289 -8.62 -27.81 14.13
N LEU A 290 -7.30 -27.88 14.18
CA LEU A 290 -6.45 -26.82 14.70
C LEU A 290 -6.33 -25.69 13.67
N VAL A 291 -6.49 -24.46 14.16
CA VAL A 291 -6.39 -23.23 13.38
C VAL A 291 -5.37 -22.30 14.04
N PRO A 292 -4.44 -21.68 13.29
CA PRO A 292 -3.53 -20.69 13.83
C PRO A 292 -4.30 -19.45 14.31
N ARG A 293 -4.06 -19.01 15.55
CA ARG A 293 -4.74 -17.83 16.12
C ARG A 293 -4.43 -16.52 15.38
N THR A 294 -3.29 -16.45 14.70
CA THR A 294 -2.84 -15.26 13.97
C THR A 294 -3.62 -15.04 12.67
N TYR A 295 -4.34 -16.06 12.19
CA TYR A 295 -5.10 -16.03 10.93
C TYR A 295 -6.57 -15.65 11.12
N VAL A 296 -7.01 -15.50 12.37
CA VAL A 296 -8.42 -15.21 12.68
C VAL A 296 -8.60 -13.75 13.07
N ALA A 297 -9.75 -13.19 12.67
CA ALA A 297 -10.19 -11.85 13.01
C ALA A 297 -11.53 -11.90 13.74
N LEU A 298 -11.78 -10.89 14.57
CA LEU A 298 -13.03 -10.77 15.33
C LEU A 298 -14.23 -10.45 14.44
N TYR A 299 -14.00 -9.69 13.37
CA TYR A 299 -15.00 -9.30 12.40
C TYR A 299 -14.53 -9.67 10.98
N PRO A 300 -15.45 -9.89 10.02
CA PRO A 300 -15.07 -10.18 8.65
C PRO A 300 -14.55 -8.91 7.98
N ALA A 301 -13.60 -9.07 7.06
CA ALA A 301 -13.15 -7.98 6.21
C ALA A 301 -14.31 -7.39 5.40
N LEU A 302 -14.27 -6.08 5.14
CA LEU A 302 -15.37 -5.40 4.44
C LEU A 302 -15.71 -6.02 3.07
N ARG A 303 -14.68 -6.50 2.35
CA ARG A 303 -14.84 -7.25 1.08
C ARG A 303 -15.79 -8.44 1.21
N PHE A 304 -15.79 -9.14 2.35
CA PHE A 304 -16.63 -10.32 2.60
C PHE A 304 -18.00 -9.97 3.18
N ARG A 305 -18.17 -8.77 3.77
CA ARG A 305 -19.48 -8.32 4.29
C ARG A 305 -20.52 -8.10 3.21
N LYS A 306 -20.11 -7.58 2.05
CA LYS A 306 -20.99 -7.40 0.89
C LYS A 306 -21.61 -8.74 0.45
N GLN A 307 -20.90 -9.84 0.67
CA GLN A 307 -21.33 -11.20 0.34
C GLN A 307 -22.23 -11.81 1.42
N LEU A 308 -21.98 -11.51 2.70
CA LEU A 308 -22.84 -11.91 3.83
C LEU A 308 -24.25 -11.26 3.76
N VAL A 309 -24.36 -10.01 3.30
CA VAL A 309 -25.67 -9.37 3.06
C VAL A 309 -26.43 -10.07 1.94
N PHE A 310 -25.73 -10.55 0.90
CA PHE A 310 -26.35 -11.30 -0.19
C PHE A 310 -26.90 -12.65 0.29
N PHE A 311 -26.15 -13.36 1.14
CA PHE A 311 -26.62 -14.60 1.76
C PHE A 311 -27.77 -14.37 2.74
N LEU A 312 -27.73 -13.31 3.56
CA LEU A 312 -28.82 -12.99 4.50
C LEU A 312 -30.11 -12.57 3.77
N VAL A 313 -30.01 -11.85 2.65
CA VAL A 313 -31.17 -11.48 1.81
C VAL A 313 -31.76 -12.70 1.11
N ILE A 314 -30.95 -13.66 0.68
CA ILE A 314 -31.45 -14.92 0.11
C ILE A 314 -32.10 -15.81 1.18
N TYR A 315 -31.48 -15.94 2.36
CA TYR A 315 -32.00 -16.76 3.45
C TYR A 315 -33.34 -16.20 3.99
N LEU A 316 -33.42 -14.89 4.24
CA LEU A 316 -34.66 -14.21 4.64
C LEU A 316 -35.68 -14.08 3.49
N GLY A 317 -35.23 -14.19 2.24
CA GLY A 317 -36.09 -14.24 1.05
C GLY A 317 -36.75 -15.61 0.84
N LEU A 318 -36.06 -16.70 1.20
CA LEU A 318 -36.56 -18.07 1.12
C LEU A 318 -37.55 -18.41 2.24
N GLU A 319 -37.36 -17.91 3.47
CA GLU A 319 -38.33 -18.09 4.56
C GLU A 319 -39.71 -17.47 4.23
N LYS A 320 -39.75 -16.36 3.48
CA LYS A 320 -41.02 -15.74 3.07
C LYS A 320 -41.79 -16.53 1.99
N HIS A 321 -41.16 -17.52 1.37
CA HIS A 321 -41.79 -18.35 0.33
C HIS A 321 -42.24 -19.73 0.84
N LEU A 322 -41.79 -20.17 2.02
CA LEU A 322 -42.17 -21.46 2.60
C LEU A 322 -43.42 -21.40 3.50
N ASP A 323 -43.89 -20.20 3.85
CA ASP A 323 -45.08 -20.00 4.72
C ASP A 323 -46.41 -19.81 3.94
N LYS A 324 -46.47 -20.22 2.67
CA LYS A 324 -47.70 -20.16 1.83
C LYS A 324 -47.94 -21.43 1.00
N GLY A 325 -47.83 -22.60 1.63
CA GLY A 325 -48.22 -23.90 1.05
C GLY A 325 -49.19 -24.65 1.94
#